data_AF-A0A084GIK9-F1
#
_entry.id   AF-A0A084GIK9-F1
#
_cell.length_a   1.000
_cell.length_b   1.000
_cell.length_c   1.000
_cell.angle_alpha   90.00
_cell.angle_beta   90.00
_cell.angle_gamma   90.00
#
_symmetry.space_group_name_H-M   'P 1'
#
loop_
_entity.id
_entity.type
_entity.pdbx_description
1 polymer ?
#
loop_
_entity_poly.entity_id
_entity_poly.type
_entity_poly.pdbx_seq_one_letter_code
_entity_poly.pdbx_strand_id
1 'polypeptide(L)'
;MKINEVAVLLGITSSALKKYYLLFEKNNYKFTRSKQGHLVFSEYEVELFKKLMHLKNVPGNTVEKSVELLLNKEPSMKKELDIRQLLITQELLQNKILGGINEVDIKINKLIRKVDKLEALIEINLNKNI
;
A
#
# COMPACT_ATOMS: atom_id res chain seq x y z
N MET A 1 -1.42 -3.42 25.16
CA MET A 1 -1.60 -4.59 26.04
C MET A 1 -0.33 -4.84 26.84
N LYS A 2 -0.45 -5.18 28.12
CA LYS A 2 0.68 -5.56 28.99
C LYS A 2 1.09 -7.01 28.73
N ILE A 3 2.29 -7.39 29.19
CA ILE A 3 2.84 -8.74 28.99
C ILE A 3 1.90 -9.86 29.46
N ASN A 4 1.25 -9.73 30.62
CA ASN A 4 0.36 -10.75 31.15
C ASN A 4 -0.91 -10.90 30.31
N GLU A 5 -1.45 -9.80 29.79
CA GLU A 5 -2.65 -9.81 28.92
C GLU A 5 -2.36 -10.54 27.61
N VAL A 6 -1.22 -10.23 26.98
CA VAL A 6 -0.79 -10.88 25.73
C VAL A 6 -0.45 -12.35 25.96
N ALA A 7 0.20 -12.68 27.08
CA ALA A 7 0.53 -14.07 27.42
C ALA A 7 -0.74 -14.93 27.54
N VAL A 8 -1.76 -14.42 28.24
CA VAL A 8 -3.08 -15.06 28.35
C VAL A 8 -3.73 -15.22 26.97
N LEU A 9 -3.76 -14.15 26.17
CA LEU A 9 -4.38 -14.16 24.84
C LEU A 9 -3.73 -15.18 23.89
N LEU A 10 -2.42 -15.38 24.00
CA LEU A 10 -1.65 -16.32 23.19
C LEU A 10 -1.62 -17.74 23.77
N GLY A 11 -2.15 -17.96 24.98
CA GLY A 11 -2.10 -19.26 25.66
C GLY A 11 -0.67 -19.68 26.02
N ILE A 12 0.21 -18.73 26.37
CA ILE A 12 1.60 -18.99 26.77
C ILE A 12 1.93 -18.32 28.11
N THR A 13 3.06 -18.68 28.72
CA THR A 13 3.51 -18.03 29.96
C THR A 13 4.13 -16.66 29.66
N SER A 14 4.06 -15.72 30.61
CA SER A 14 4.76 -14.42 30.50
C SER A 14 6.27 -14.59 30.34
N SER A 15 6.86 -15.67 30.86
CA SER A 15 8.27 -16.03 30.66
C SER A 15 8.56 -16.41 29.20
N ALA A 16 7.68 -17.21 28.57
CA ALA A 16 7.82 -17.57 27.16
C ALA A 16 7.68 -16.33 26.25
N LEU A 17 6.68 -15.47 26.52
CA LEU A 17 6.53 -14.21 25.82
C LEU A 17 7.74 -13.29 26.01
N LYS A 18 8.34 -13.30 27.21
CA LYS A 18 9.59 -12.59 27.50
C LYS A 18 10.74 -13.06 26.62
N LYS A 19 10.92 -14.37 26.49
CA LYS A 19 11.92 -14.95 25.60
C LYS A 19 11.72 -14.48 24.15
N TYR A 20 10.48 -14.41 23.68
CA TYR A 20 10.17 -13.97 22.33
C TYR A 20 10.49 -12.50 22.09
N TYR A 21 9.97 -11.57 22.91
CA TYR A 21 10.23 -10.14 22.66
C TYR A 21 11.73 -9.81 22.79
N LEU A 22 12.47 -10.45 23.70
CA LEU A 22 13.93 -10.25 23.81
C LEU A 22 14.67 -10.71 22.55
N LEU A 23 14.21 -11.79 21.93
CA LEU A 23 14.78 -12.27 20.68
C LEU A 23 14.48 -11.33 19.51
N PHE A 24 13.29 -10.73 19.48
CA PHE A 24 12.96 -9.65 18.54
C PHE A 24 13.85 -8.40 18.79
N GLU A 25 14.07 -7.99 20.05
CA GLU A 25 14.96 -6.86 20.37
C GLU A 25 16.42 -7.12 20.00
N LYS A 26 16.90 -8.36 20.18
CA LYS A 26 18.22 -8.80 19.72
C LYS A 26 18.38 -8.67 18.19
N ASN A 27 17.27 -8.77 17.46
CA ASN A 27 17.20 -8.58 16.00
C ASN A 27 16.74 -7.15 15.63
N ASN A 28 17.05 -6.16 16.47
CA ASN A 28 16.82 -4.73 16.24
C ASN A 28 15.36 -4.27 16.16
N TYR A 29 14.38 -5.12 16.50
CA TYR A 29 12.99 -4.68 16.64
C TYR A 29 12.80 -3.90 17.95
N LYS A 30 12.18 -2.71 17.91
CA LYS A 30 12.00 -1.86 19.09
C LYS A 30 10.54 -1.90 19.56
N PHE A 31 10.30 -2.54 20.70
CA PHE A 31 8.97 -2.51 21.33
C PHE A 31 8.72 -1.19 22.06
N THR A 32 7.45 -0.79 22.04
CA THR A 32 7.00 0.40 22.76
C THR A 32 7.00 0.15 24.27
N ARG A 33 7.43 1.15 25.03
CA ARG A 33 7.37 1.18 26.48
C ARG A 33 6.51 2.38 26.93
N SER A 34 5.71 2.17 27.97
CA SER A 34 4.95 3.23 28.64
C SER A 34 5.88 4.28 29.26
N LYS A 35 5.31 5.40 29.72
CA LYS A 35 6.05 6.45 30.44
C LYS A 35 6.76 5.92 31.69
N GLN A 36 6.24 4.86 32.29
CA GLN A 36 6.80 4.17 33.45
C GLN A 36 7.83 3.08 33.08
N GLY A 37 8.16 2.92 31.79
CA GLY A 37 9.14 1.95 31.31
C GLY A 37 8.62 0.54 31.06
N HIS A 38 7.35 0.25 31.37
CA HIS A 38 6.76 -1.07 31.11
C HIS A 38 6.48 -1.29 29.61
N LEU A 39 6.76 -2.48 29.09
CA LEU A 39 6.41 -2.87 27.72
C LEU A 39 4.91 -2.80 27.47
N VAL A 40 4.54 -2.23 26.32
CA VAL A 40 3.17 -2.14 25.83
C VAL A 40 3.14 -2.66 24.40
N PHE A 41 2.40 -3.75 24.20
CA PHE A 41 2.24 -4.40 22.91
C PHE A 41 0.98 -3.91 22.19
N SER A 42 1.12 -3.65 20.90
CA SER A 42 0.07 -3.38 19.93
C SER A 42 -0.59 -4.67 19.42
N GLU A 43 -1.73 -4.56 18.74
CA GLU A 43 -2.36 -5.68 18.05
C GLU A 43 -1.45 -6.29 16.97
N TYR A 44 -0.67 -5.45 16.28
CA TYR A 44 0.32 -5.90 15.31
C TYR A 44 1.36 -6.83 15.94
N GLU A 45 1.88 -6.46 17.13
CA GLU A 45 2.86 -7.28 17.84
C GLU A 45 2.26 -8.58 18.37
N VAL A 46 0.98 -8.57 18.76
CA VAL A 46 0.26 -9.81 19.09
C VAL A 46 0.18 -10.74 17.87
N GLU A 47 -0.16 -10.22 16.69
CA GLU A 47 -0.15 -11.01 15.45
C GLU A 47 1.25 -11.49 15.08
N LEU A 48 2.28 -10.70 15.34
CA LEU A 48 3.68 -11.08 15.14
C LEU A 48 4.06 -12.29 16.02
N PHE A 49 3.64 -12.29 17.29
CA PHE A 49 3.86 -13.43 18.18
C PHE A 49 3.07 -14.67 17.76
N LYS A 50 1.83 -14.53 17.27
CA LYS A 50 1.06 -15.68 16.72
C LYS A 50 1.78 -16.32 15.55
N LYS A 51 2.29 -15.50 14.61
CA LYS A 51 3.08 -15.99 13.48
C LYS A 51 4.36 -16.70 13.93
N LEU A 52 5.06 -16.17 14.94
CA LEU A 52 6.23 -16.83 15.51
C LEU A 52 5.87 -18.19 16.10
N MET A 53 4.74 -18.29 16.82
CA MET A 53 4.28 -19.55 17.39
C MET A 53 3.93 -20.60 16.33
N HIS A 54 3.41 -20.17 15.17
CA HIS A 54 3.16 -21.07 14.06
C HIS A 54 4.47 -21.52 13.38
N LEU A 55 5.37 -20.58 13.07
CA LEU A 55 6.63 -20.87 12.37
C LEU A 55 7.57 -21.77 13.17
N LYS A 56 7.69 -21.57 14.49
CA LYS A 56 8.58 -22.39 15.33
C LYS A 56 8.15 -23.86 15.41
N ASN A 57 6.88 -24.15 15.13
CA ASN A 57 6.33 -25.50 15.16
C ASN A 57 6.52 -26.24 13.82
N VAL A 58 7.02 -25.57 12.79
CA VAL A 58 7.38 -26.19 11.52
C VAL A 58 8.63 -27.07 11.72
N PRO A 59 8.61 -28.35 11.29
CA PRO A 59 9.77 -29.24 11.42
C PRO A 59 11.05 -28.63 10.82
N GLY A 60 12.14 -28.69 11.57
CA GLY A 60 13.44 -28.14 11.15
C GLY A 60 13.60 -26.62 11.34
N ASN A 61 12.58 -25.94 11.87
CA ASN A 61 12.63 -24.51 12.15
C ASN A 61 13.00 -24.24 13.63
N THR A 62 13.69 -23.13 13.89
CA THR A 62 13.99 -22.68 15.26
C THR A 62 13.28 -21.37 15.56
N VAL A 63 13.18 -21.00 16.84
CA VAL A 63 12.57 -19.72 17.24
C VAL A 63 13.39 -18.56 16.67
N GLU A 64 14.71 -18.65 16.69
CA GLU A 64 15.67 -17.70 16.14
C GLU A 64 15.47 -17.50 14.64
N LYS A 65 15.50 -18.59 13.86
CA LYS A 65 15.21 -18.54 12.42
C LYS A 65 13.83 -17.98 12.12
N SER A 66 12.84 -18.30 12.95
CA SER A 66 11.48 -17.78 12.79
C SER A 66 11.40 -16.27 13.04
N VAL A 67 12.11 -15.75 14.05
CA VAL A 67 12.20 -14.30 14.30
C VAL A 67 12.93 -13.59 13.18
N GLU A 68 14.06 -14.12 12.71
CA GLU A 68 14.77 -13.61 11.54
C GLU A 68 13.85 -13.59 10.32
N LEU A 69 13.11 -14.67 10.04
CA LEU A 69 12.15 -14.71 8.93
C LEU A 69 11.03 -13.69 9.09
N LEU A 70 10.53 -13.43 10.31
CA LEU A 70 9.46 -12.46 10.53
C LEU A 70 9.93 -11.01 10.43
N LEU A 71 11.21 -10.75 10.70
CA LEU A 71 11.83 -9.43 10.59
C LEU A 71 12.44 -9.19 9.20
N ASN A 72 12.94 -10.23 8.54
CA ASN A 72 13.54 -10.22 7.21
C ASN A 72 12.54 -10.52 6.08
N LYS A 73 11.31 -10.99 6.40
CA LYS A 73 10.17 -10.81 5.48
C LYS A 73 9.74 -9.35 5.55
N GLU A 74 10.58 -8.56 4.90
CA GLU A 74 10.29 -7.33 4.21
C GLU A 74 8.80 -6.92 4.21
N PRO A 75 8.46 -5.72 4.69
CA PRO A 75 7.26 -5.00 4.26
C PRO A 75 7.14 -4.85 2.72
N SER A 76 8.13 -5.27 1.93
CA SER A 76 8.11 -5.28 0.46
C SER A 76 6.93 -6.03 -0.13
N MET A 77 6.45 -7.16 0.42
CA MET A 77 5.35 -7.87 -0.26
C MET A 77 4.01 -7.11 -0.17
N LYS A 78 3.76 -6.42 0.95
CA LYS A 78 2.62 -5.50 1.09
C LYS A 78 2.84 -4.21 0.31
N LYS A 79 4.03 -3.61 0.39
CA LYS A 79 4.38 -2.43 -0.42
C LYS A 79 4.32 -2.72 -1.92
N GLU A 80 4.69 -3.91 -2.37
CA GLU A 80 4.67 -4.32 -3.76
C GLU A 80 3.23 -4.55 -4.23
N LEU A 81 2.39 -5.16 -3.39
CA LEU A 81 0.95 -5.25 -3.65
C LEU A 81 0.30 -3.84 -3.70
N ASP A 82 0.67 -2.95 -2.78
CA ASP A 82 0.20 -1.56 -2.75
C ASP A 82 0.68 -0.78 -3.99
N ILE A 83 1.95 -0.94 -4.39
CA ILE A 83 2.53 -0.33 -5.60
C ILE A 83 1.86 -0.87 -6.86
N ARG A 84 1.64 -2.20 -6.96
CA ARG A 84 0.91 -2.81 -8.08
C ARG A 84 -0.51 -2.26 -8.17
N GLN A 85 -1.20 -2.12 -7.04
CA GLN A 85 -2.54 -1.55 -7.00
C GLN A 85 -2.55 -0.07 -7.40
N LEU A 86 -1.54 0.71 -6.97
CA LEU A 86 -1.35 2.10 -7.38
C LEU A 86 -1.07 2.22 -8.88
N LEU A 87 -0.22 1.37 -9.44
CA LEU A 87 0.09 1.33 -10.88
C LEU A 87 -1.15 1.00 -11.72
N ILE A 88 -1.94 0.00 -11.32
CA ILE A 88 -3.21 -0.35 -11.98
C ILE A 88 -4.19 0.83 -11.93
N THR A 89 -4.28 1.50 -10.79
CA THR A 89 -5.17 2.66 -10.62
C THR A 89 -4.72 3.83 -11.49
N GLN A 90 -3.42 4.06 -11.59
CA GLN A 90 -2.81 5.10 -12.43
C GLN A 90 -3.09 4.83 -13.91
N GLU A 91 -2.91 3.59 -14.37
CA GLU A 91 -3.18 3.18 -15.76
C GLU A 91 -4.66 3.39 -16.13
N LEU A 92 -5.57 3.02 -15.23
CA LEU A 92 -7.01 3.24 -15.43
C LEU A 92 -7.36 4.74 -15.56
N LEU A 93 -6.74 5.58 -14.72
CA LEU A 93 -6.93 7.04 -14.79
C LEU A 93 -6.36 7.63 -16.08
N GLN A 94 -5.18 7.18 -16.50
CA GLN A 94 -4.56 7.62 -17.77
C GLN A 94 -5.46 7.27 -18.97
N ASN A 95 -6.02 6.06 -18.99
CA ASN A 95 -6.94 5.64 -20.06
C ASN A 95 -8.21 6.49 -20.10
N LYS A 96 -8.76 6.87 -18.94
CA LYS A 96 -9.92 7.78 -18.87
C LYS A 96 -9.58 9.19 -19.38
N ILE A 97 -8.42 9.71 -18.99
CA ILE A 97 -7.95 11.03 -19.46
C ILE A 97 -7.74 11.01 -20.98
N LEU A 98 -7.09 9.97 -21.51
CA LEU A 98 -6.87 9.81 -22.94
C LEU A 98 -8.19 9.77 -23.73
N GLY A 99 -9.19 9.04 -23.21
CA GLY A 99 -10.53 9.02 -23.79
C GLY A 99 -11.16 10.42 -23.83
N GLY A 100 -11.08 11.16 -22.73
CA GLY A 100 -11.58 12.55 -22.65
C GLY A 100 -10.88 13.48 -23.64
N ILE A 101 -9.56 13.36 -23.81
CA ILE A 101 -8.79 14.15 -24.79
C ILE A 101 -9.26 13.84 -26.22
N ASN A 102 -9.42 12.56 -26.55
CA ASN A 102 -9.89 12.16 -27.88
C ASN A 102 -11.28 12.71 -28.19
N GLU A 103 -12.20 12.72 -27.22
CA GLU A 103 -13.52 13.33 -27.41
C GLU A 103 -13.45 14.84 -27.67
N VAL A 104 -12.57 15.55 -26.94
CA VAL A 104 -12.34 16.98 -27.14
C VAL A 104 -11.76 17.23 -28.53
N ASP A 105 -10.80 16.41 -28.96
CA ASP A 105 -10.15 16.55 -30.26
C ASP A 105 -11.14 16.35 -31.43
N ILE A 106 -12.04 15.37 -31.31
CA ILE A 106 -13.14 15.17 -32.26
C ILE A 106 -14.04 16.41 -32.32
N LYS A 107 -14.39 17.00 -31.16
CA LYS A 107 -15.25 18.19 -31.09
C LYS A 107 -14.55 19.42 -31.69
N ILE A 108 -13.27 19.62 -31.41
CA ILE A 108 -12.46 20.71 -31.99
C ILE A 108 -12.41 20.59 -33.51
N ASN A 109 -12.08 19.41 -34.03
CA ASN A 109 -12.03 19.17 -35.48
C ASN A 109 -13.38 19.45 -36.16
N LYS A 110 -14.50 19.11 -35.50
CA LYS A 110 -15.84 19.45 -36.00
C LYS A 110 -16.09 20.95 -35.99
N LEU A 111 -15.56 21.68 -35.00
CA LEU A 111 -15.70 23.12 -34.90
C LEU A 111 -14.88 23.84 -35.98
N ILE A 112 -13.63 23.42 -36.20
CA ILE A 112 -12.74 23.96 -37.25
C ILE A 112 -13.44 23.89 -38.60
N ARG A 113 -13.97 22.72 -38.98
CA ARG A 113 -14.73 22.56 -40.24
C ARG A 113 -15.95 23.48 -40.36
N LYS A 114 -16.55 23.90 -39.25
CA LYS A 114 -17.67 24.86 -39.28
C LYS A 114 -17.15 26.28 -39.48
N VAL A 115 -16.03 26.63 -38.87
CA VAL A 115 -15.37 27.94 -39.03
C VAL A 115 -14.92 28.10 -40.49
N ASP A 116 -14.23 27.11 -41.06
CA ASP A 116 -13.77 27.14 -42.46
C ASP A 116 -14.93 27.41 -43.45
N LYS A 117 -16.10 26.80 -43.19
CA LYS A 117 -17.31 27.01 -44.00
C LYS A 117 -17.87 28.41 -43.86
N LEU A 118 -17.84 28.98 -42.66
CA LEU A 118 -18.32 30.34 -42.43
C LEU A 118 -17.40 31.37 -43.08
N GLU A 119 -16.09 31.18 -42.97
CA GLU A 119 -15.08 32.02 -43.63
C GLU A 119 -15.29 32.04 -45.15
N ALA A 120 -15.45 30.88 -45.78
CA ALA A 120 -15.73 30.79 -47.21
C ALA A 120 -17.03 31.51 -47.61
N LEU A 121 -18.09 31.43 -46.80
CA LEU A 121 -19.36 32.14 -47.07
C LEU A 121 -19.20 33.66 -46.94
N ILE A 122 -18.39 34.13 -45.99
CA ILE A 122 -18.10 35.56 -45.80
C ILE A 122 -17.33 36.09 -47.02
N GLU A 123 -16.28 35.39 -47.47
CA GLU A 123 -15.52 35.77 -48.66
C GLU A 123 -16.41 35.87 -49.91
N ILE A 124 -17.29 34.88 -50.12
CA ILE A 124 -18.25 34.90 -51.24
C ILE A 124 -19.18 36.12 -51.15
N ASN A 125 -19.67 36.47 -49.96
CA ASN A 125 -20.58 37.60 -49.79
C ASN A 125 -19.88 38.96 -49.94
N LEU A 126 -18.63 39.11 -49.49
CA LEU A 126 -17.86 40.33 -49.68
C LEU A 126 -17.59 40.59 -51.16
N ASN A 127 -17.23 39.55 -51.92
CA ASN A 127 -16.96 39.65 -53.36
C ASN A 127 -18.21 39.91 -54.22
N LYS A 128 -19.42 39.72 -53.68
CA LYS A 128 -20.68 40.02 -54.38
C LYS A 128 -21.17 41.46 -54.20
N ASN A 129 -20.57 42.23 -53.28
CA ASN A 129 -20.97 43.59 -52.94
C ASN A 129 -19.98 44.66 -53.44
N ILE A 130 -19.07 44.28 -54.34
CA ILE A 130 -18.14 45.15 -55.08
C ILE A 130 -18.52 45.07 -56.55
#